data_AF-A0A090D309-F1
#
_entry.id   AF-A0A090D309-F1
#
_cell.length_a   1.000
_cell.length_b   1.000
_cell.length_c   1.000
_cell.angle_alpha   90.00
_cell.angle_beta   90.00
_cell.angle_gamma   90.00
#
_symmetry.space_group_name_H-M   'P 1'
#
loop_
_entity.id
_entity.type
_entity.pdbx_description
1 polymer ?
#
loop_
_entity_poly.entity_id
_entity_poly.type
_entity_poly.pdbx_seq_one_letter_code
_entity_poly.pdbx_strand_id
1 'polypeptide(L)'
;MSESLKHPNFIFQPSTWLGEGKISFSTSPEEIRYYSKWMIDPMVEGRITIRQIVEMDGVEDHVENEFVVSNIKEGRFNIEISNESIGIVPGKGVYETDKIAWEFQGELFHGFEVYHAKSKDEYALHAEYSSEDFFRTIIKGRIWLKS
;
A
#
# COMPACT_ATOMS: atom_id res chain seq x y z
N MET A 1 -21.99 6.50 24.16
CA MET A 1 -20.80 5.65 23.92
C MET A 1 -20.69 5.49 22.42
N SER A 2 -19.74 6.17 21.78
CA SER A 2 -19.57 6.13 20.32
C SER A 2 -19.00 4.78 19.92
N GLU A 3 -19.62 4.11 18.94
CA GLU A 3 -19.09 2.90 18.34
C GLU A 3 -17.66 3.17 17.83
N SER A 4 -16.67 2.55 18.48
CA SER A 4 -15.29 2.57 18.03
C SER A 4 -15.17 1.81 16.71
N LEU A 5 -14.44 2.40 15.75
CA LEU A 5 -14.21 1.94 14.36
C LEU A 5 -14.16 0.41 14.20
N LYS A 6 -15.02 -0.15 13.36
CA LYS A 6 -15.01 -1.59 13.01
C LYS A 6 -13.97 -1.96 11.95
N HIS A 7 -13.25 -0.99 11.39
CA HIS A 7 -12.24 -1.19 10.34
C HIS A 7 -11.12 -0.15 10.45
N PRO A 8 -9.93 -0.42 9.89
CA PRO A 8 -8.85 0.54 9.77
C PRO A 8 -9.30 1.82 9.06
N ASN A 9 -8.69 2.94 9.42
CA ASN A 9 -8.94 4.21 8.77
C ASN A 9 -8.28 4.27 7.39
N PHE A 10 -7.05 3.75 7.30
CA PHE A 10 -6.29 3.72 6.06
C PHE A 10 -7.03 2.93 4.98
N ILE A 11 -7.02 3.45 3.74
CA ILE A 11 -7.74 3.04 2.52
C ILE A 11 -9.28 3.08 2.55
N PHE A 12 -9.94 3.10 3.72
CA PHE A 12 -11.40 3.04 3.81
C PHE A 12 -12.08 4.40 4.04
N GLN A 13 -11.31 5.48 4.20
CA GLN A 13 -11.83 6.85 4.31
C GLN A 13 -11.20 7.76 3.25
N PRO A 14 -12.00 8.59 2.56
CA PRO A 14 -11.47 9.56 1.60
C PRO A 14 -10.52 10.52 2.31
N SER A 15 -9.27 10.55 1.88
CA SER A 15 -8.21 11.23 2.59
C SER A 15 -6.90 11.26 1.80
N THR A 16 -5.95 12.05 2.27
CA THR A 16 -4.55 11.98 1.79
C THR A 16 -3.68 11.41 2.90
N TRP A 17 -2.86 10.41 2.58
CA TRP A 17 -1.84 9.88 3.49
C TRP A 17 -0.46 10.16 2.93
N LEU A 18 0.48 10.41 3.82
CA LEU A 18 1.89 10.51 3.51
C LEU A 18 2.59 9.28 4.07
N GLY A 19 3.66 8.86 3.43
CA GLY A 19 4.49 7.77 3.92
C GLY A 19 5.96 8.05 3.65
N GLU A 20 6.80 7.44 4.47
CA GLU A 20 8.25 7.50 4.31
C GLU A 20 8.87 6.20 4.82
N GLY A 21 10.04 5.87 4.30
CA GLY A 21 10.76 4.71 4.76
C GLY A 21 12.01 4.42 3.96
N LYS A 22 12.36 3.13 3.95
CA LYS A 22 13.53 2.60 3.25
C LYS A 22 13.15 1.41 2.40
N ILE A 23 13.79 1.34 1.25
CA ILE A 23 13.78 0.22 0.33
C ILE A 23 15.16 -0.44 0.41
N SER A 24 15.19 -1.74 0.63
CA SER A 24 16.40 -2.56 0.67
C SER A 24 16.26 -3.72 -0.31
N PHE A 25 17.36 -4.19 -0.87
CA PHE A 25 17.38 -5.33 -1.78
C PHE A 25 18.04 -6.52 -1.11
N SER A 26 17.46 -7.71 -1.21
CA SER A 26 17.97 -8.93 -0.58
C SER A 26 19.44 -9.28 -0.91
N THR A 27 19.95 -8.81 -2.03
CA THR A 27 21.31 -9.09 -2.54
C THR A 27 22.28 -7.92 -2.36
N SER A 28 21.83 -6.78 -1.81
CA SER A 28 22.63 -5.56 -1.67
C SER A 28 22.52 -4.96 -0.27
N PRO A 29 23.61 -4.42 0.30
CA PRO A 29 23.54 -3.66 1.55
C PRO A 29 22.98 -2.23 1.34
N GLU A 30 22.71 -1.83 0.10
CA GLU A 30 22.18 -0.50 -0.21
C GLU A 30 20.76 -0.31 0.30
N GLU A 31 20.50 0.89 0.81
CA GLU A 31 19.18 1.34 1.23
C GLU A 31 18.84 2.65 0.50
N ILE A 32 17.67 2.68 -0.12
CA ILE A 32 17.15 3.89 -0.77
C ILE A 32 16.02 4.42 0.10
N ARG A 33 16.07 5.71 0.46
CA ARG A 33 14.94 6.34 1.14
C ARG A 33 13.84 6.62 0.14
N TYR A 34 12.61 6.50 0.58
CA TYR A 34 11.46 6.84 -0.25
C TYR A 34 10.45 7.67 0.52
N TYR A 35 9.67 8.43 -0.23
CA TYR A 35 8.47 9.11 0.21
C TYR A 35 7.29 8.62 -0.63
N SER A 36 6.11 8.58 -0.03
CA SER A 36 4.89 8.23 -0.74
C SER A 36 3.76 9.16 -0.37
N LYS A 37 2.89 9.44 -1.33
CA LYS A 37 1.63 10.16 -1.13
C LYS A 37 0.50 9.31 -1.68
N TRP A 38 -0.47 9.02 -0.84
CA TRP A 38 -1.67 8.27 -1.19
C TRP A 38 -2.87 9.20 -1.17
N MET A 39 -3.68 9.17 -2.21
CA MET A 39 -4.90 9.95 -2.37
C MET A 39 -6.05 8.96 -2.53
N ILE A 40 -6.90 8.88 -1.51
CA ILE A 40 -8.01 7.92 -1.43
C ILE A 40 -9.29 8.67 -1.79
N ASP A 41 -9.97 8.22 -2.83
CA ASP A 41 -11.23 8.81 -3.29
C ASP A 41 -12.45 8.30 -2.51
N PRO A 42 -13.59 9.00 -2.57
CA PRO A 42 -14.87 8.49 -2.12
C PRO A 42 -15.22 7.13 -2.71
N MET A 43 -15.83 6.26 -1.90
CA MET A 43 -16.38 5.00 -2.41
C MET A 43 -17.53 5.30 -3.38
N VAL A 44 -17.42 4.78 -4.61
CA VAL A 44 -18.45 4.87 -5.65
C VAL A 44 -18.78 3.46 -6.11
N GLU A 45 -20.07 3.09 -6.05
CA GLU A 45 -20.56 1.76 -6.47
C GLU A 45 -19.80 0.58 -5.82
N GLY A 46 -19.41 0.74 -4.55
CA GLY A 46 -18.69 -0.31 -3.79
C GLY A 46 -17.22 -0.46 -4.17
N ARG A 47 -16.65 0.51 -4.89
CA ARG A 47 -15.23 0.59 -5.26
C ARG A 47 -14.58 1.82 -4.66
N ILE A 48 -13.32 1.69 -4.25
CA ILE A 48 -12.47 2.81 -3.80
C ILE A 48 -11.29 2.87 -4.76
N THR A 49 -11.10 4.03 -5.40
CA THR A 49 -9.91 4.31 -6.20
C THR A 49 -8.88 5.02 -5.33
N ILE A 50 -7.62 4.64 -5.48
CA ILE A 50 -6.51 5.22 -4.73
C ILE A 50 -5.39 5.51 -5.70
N ARG A 51 -4.84 6.71 -5.63
CA ARG A 51 -3.62 7.09 -6.36
C ARG A 51 -2.46 7.18 -5.40
N GLN A 52 -1.37 6.49 -5.71
CA GLN A 52 -0.13 6.54 -4.97
C GLN A 52 0.95 7.14 -5.84
N ILE A 53 1.69 8.11 -5.30
CA ILE A 53 2.92 8.64 -5.89
C ILE A 53 4.07 8.22 -4.97
N VAL A 54 5.13 7.64 -5.53
CA VAL A 54 6.33 7.22 -4.80
C VAL A 54 7.54 7.91 -5.39
N GLU A 55 8.30 8.60 -4.54
CA GLU A 55 9.55 9.29 -4.87
C GLU A 55 10.69 8.59 -4.13
N MET A 56 11.83 8.39 -4.79
CA MET A 56 13.00 7.74 -4.20
C MET A 56 14.20 8.69 -4.22
N ASP A 57 14.95 8.73 -3.12
CA ASP A 57 16.16 9.56 -3.02
C ASP A 57 17.17 9.17 -4.12
N GLY A 58 17.57 10.15 -4.94
CA GLY A 58 18.54 9.95 -6.01
C GLY A 58 17.95 9.46 -7.33
N VAL A 59 16.62 9.30 -7.43
CA VAL A 59 15.90 9.02 -8.68
C VAL A 59 15.08 10.25 -9.04
N GLU A 60 15.25 10.76 -10.27
CA GLU A 60 14.58 11.99 -10.72
C GLU A 60 13.10 11.77 -11.06
N ASP A 61 12.76 10.55 -11.47
CA ASP A 61 11.39 10.13 -11.77
C ASP A 61 10.66 9.62 -10.52
N HIS A 62 9.34 9.77 -10.51
CA HIS A 62 8.44 9.18 -9.53
C HIS A 62 7.66 8.02 -10.13
N VAL A 63 7.25 7.09 -9.28
CA VAL A 63 6.35 5.98 -9.67
C VAL A 63 4.93 6.36 -9.29
N GLU A 64 4.01 6.32 -10.24
CA GLU A 64 2.57 6.43 -9.98
C GLU A 64 1.92 5.07 -10.05
N ASN A 65 1.18 4.71 -9.00
CA ASN A 65 0.35 3.52 -8.97
C ASN A 65 -1.11 3.93 -8.80
N GLU A 66 -2.01 3.28 -9.53
CA GLU A 66 -3.43 3.30 -9.25
C GLU A 66 -3.83 1.99 -8.57
N PHE A 67 -4.62 2.09 -7.50
CA PHE A 67 -5.23 0.95 -6.85
C PHE A 67 -6.75 1.03 -6.93
N VAL A 68 -7.38 -0.13 -7.10
CA VAL A 68 -8.83 -0.27 -7.04
C VAL A 68 -9.18 -1.31 -5.98
N VAL A 69 -9.84 -0.88 -4.92
CA VAL A 69 -10.35 -1.75 -3.85
C VAL A 69 -11.81 -2.05 -4.12
N SER A 70 -12.20 -3.32 -4.06
CA SER A 70 -13.58 -3.76 -4.33
C SER A 70 -13.97 -5.00 -3.51
N ASN A 71 -15.25 -5.38 -3.56
CA ASN A 71 -15.80 -6.55 -2.87
C ASN A 71 -15.45 -6.59 -1.36
N ILE A 72 -15.56 -5.44 -0.69
CA ILE A 72 -15.22 -5.28 0.72
C ILE A 72 -16.30 -5.97 1.58
N LYS A 73 -15.95 -7.08 2.23
CA LYS A 73 -16.85 -7.89 3.06
C LYS A 73 -16.08 -8.60 4.16
N GLU A 74 -16.61 -8.56 5.38
CA GLU A 74 -16.18 -9.43 6.50
C GLU A 74 -14.65 -9.50 6.73
N GLY A 75 -13.97 -8.34 6.76
CA GLY A 75 -12.52 -8.31 7.00
C GLY A 75 -11.68 -8.67 5.78
N ARG A 76 -12.28 -8.71 4.58
CA ARG A 76 -11.61 -9.04 3.31
C ARG A 76 -12.01 -8.08 2.20
N PHE A 77 -11.14 -7.96 1.20
CA PHE A 77 -11.40 -7.19 -0.03
C PHE A 77 -10.57 -7.74 -1.19
N ASN A 78 -10.95 -7.37 -2.41
CA ASN A 78 -10.11 -7.48 -3.59
C ASN A 78 -9.38 -6.16 -3.80
N ILE A 79 -8.14 -6.23 -4.28
CA ILE A 79 -7.36 -5.06 -4.66
C ILE A 79 -6.69 -5.32 -6.01
N GLU A 80 -6.63 -4.31 -6.85
CA GLU A 80 -5.84 -4.32 -8.08
C GLU A 80 -4.83 -3.18 -7.98
N ILE A 81 -3.60 -3.40 -8.45
CA ILE A 81 -2.59 -2.35 -8.63
C ILE A 81 -2.31 -2.22 -10.12
N SER A 82 -2.12 -1.00 -10.60
CA SER A 82 -1.67 -0.76 -11.97
C SER A 82 -0.72 0.40 -12.10
N ASN A 83 0.23 0.27 -13.03
CA ASN A 83 1.10 1.33 -13.53
C ASN A 83 1.65 0.95 -14.92
N GLU A 84 2.39 1.86 -15.55
CA GLU A 84 2.95 1.65 -16.90
C GLU A 84 3.97 0.50 -16.98
N SER A 85 4.66 0.19 -15.87
CA SER A 85 5.72 -0.83 -15.82
C SER A 85 5.22 -2.24 -15.54
N ILE A 86 4.18 -2.40 -14.70
CA ILE A 86 3.69 -3.72 -14.25
C ILE A 86 2.36 -4.12 -14.91
N GLY A 87 1.73 -3.22 -15.66
CA GLY A 87 0.38 -3.44 -16.19
C GLY A 87 -0.65 -3.44 -15.06
N ILE A 88 -1.60 -4.37 -15.09
CA ILE A 88 -2.61 -4.54 -14.04
C ILE A 88 -2.34 -5.86 -13.31
N VAL A 89 -2.20 -5.81 -12.00
CA VAL A 89 -1.94 -6.98 -11.15
C VAL A 89 -3.04 -7.13 -10.11
N PRO A 90 -3.78 -8.26 -10.11
CA PRO A 90 -4.80 -8.51 -9.10
C PRO A 90 -4.18 -8.97 -7.78
N GLY A 91 -4.94 -8.74 -6.72
CA GLY A 91 -4.55 -9.05 -5.36
C GLY A 91 -5.75 -9.24 -4.43
N LYS A 92 -5.46 -9.68 -3.22
CA LYS A 92 -6.43 -9.92 -2.15
C LYS A 92 -5.95 -9.26 -0.88
N GLY A 93 -6.88 -8.66 -0.16
CA GLY A 93 -6.60 -8.00 1.10
C GLY A 93 -7.45 -8.49 2.24
N VAL A 94 -6.91 -8.28 3.44
CA VAL A 94 -7.56 -8.54 4.72
C VAL A 94 -7.41 -7.33 5.63
N TYR A 95 -8.39 -7.11 6.48
CA TYR A 95 -8.34 -6.07 7.49
C TYR A 95 -8.95 -6.55 8.81
N GLU A 96 -8.33 -6.10 9.89
CA GLU A 96 -8.75 -6.27 11.28
C GLU A 96 -8.73 -4.89 11.95
N THR A 97 -9.01 -4.79 13.25
CA THR A 97 -9.09 -3.49 13.93
C THR A 97 -7.77 -2.70 13.91
N ASP A 98 -6.62 -3.39 13.99
CA ASP A 98 -5.30 -2.79 14.13
C ASP A 98 -4.34 -3.12 12.97
N LYS A 99 -4.86 -3.77 11.92
CA LYS A 99 -4.05 -4.25 10.82
C LYS A 99 -4.81 -4.20 9.50
N ILE A 100 -4.10 -3.83 8.44
CA ILE A 100 -4.54 -4.07 7.07
C ILE A 100 -3.39 -4.64 6.26
N ALA A 101 -3.68 -5.59 5.39
CA ALA A 101 -2.68 -6.24 4.57
C ALA A 101 -3.26 -6.67 3.24
N TRP A 102 -2.41 -6.81 2.24
CA TRP A 102 -2.77 -7.40 0.97
C TRP A 102 -1.59 -8.08 0.30
N GLU A 103 -1.88 -8.97 -0.63
CA GLU A 103 -0.92 -9.63 -1.49
C GLU A 103 -1.30 -9.48 -2.95
N PHE A 104 -0.29 -9.45 -3.82
CA PHE A 104 -0.43 -9.43 -5.27
C PHE A 104 0.14 -10.72 -5.87
N GLN A 105 -0.53 -11.25 -6.88
CA GLN A 105 -0.17 -12.49 -7.55
C GLN A 105 -0.14 -12.27 -9.07
N GLY A 106 0.85 -11.54 -9.56
CA GLY A 106 1.15 -11.37 -10.99
C GLY A 106 2.31 -12.27 -11.44
N GLU A 107 2.41 -12.51 -12.75
CA GLU A 107 3.52 -13.28 -13.34
C GLU A 107 4.87 -12.59 -13.10
N LEU A 108 4.92 -11.27 -13.31
CA LEU A 108 6.12 -10.45 -13.21
C LEU A 108 6.26 -9.70 -11.88
N PHE A 109 5.18 -9.63 -11.10
CA PHE A 109 5.09 -8.86 -9.87
C PHE A 109 4.24 -9.60 -8.85
N HIS A 110 4.86 -10.05 -7.78
CA HIS A 110 4.16 -10.68 -6.66
C HIS A 110 4.81 -10.28 -5.35
N GLY A 111 4.00 -10.29 -4.29
CA GLY A 111 4.44 -9.79 -3.00
C GLY A 111 3.30 -9.43 -2.10
N PHE A 112 3.61 -8.77 -1.00
CA PHE A 112 2.62 -8.35 -0.02
C PHE A 112 2.97 -7.01 0.62
N GLU A 113 1.96 -6.36 1.17
CA GLU A 113 2.10 -5.22 2.07
C GLU A 113 1.32 -5.48 3.36
N VAL A 114 1.91 -5.08 4.48
CA VAL A 114 1.30 -5.16 5.80
C VAL A 114 1.46 -3.83 6.51
N TYR A 115 0.34 -3.32 7.01
CA TYR A 115 0.24 -2.10 7.78
C TYR A 115 -0.27 -2.42 9.17
N HIS A 116 0.54 -2.11 10.19
CA HIS A 116 0.18 -2.24 11.59
C HIS A 116 -0.12 -0.88 12.19
N ALA A 117 -1.32 -0.70 12.74
CA ALA A 117 -1.71 0.55 13.37
C ALA A 117 -0.78 0.89 14.54
N LYS A 118 -0.28 2.13 14.54
CA LYS A 118 0.39 2.77 15.68
C LYS A 118 -0.56 3.72 16.40
N SER A 119 -1.44 4.33 15.63
CA SER A 119 -2.60 5.09 16.09
C SER A 119 -3.73 4.96 15.06
N LYS A 120 -4.83 5.68 15.26
CA LYS A 120 -5.91 5.76 14.27
C LYS A 120 -5.42 6.30 12.91
N ASP A 121 -4.44 7.20 12.95
CA ASP A 121 -4.01 8.00 11.82
C ASP A 121 -2.54 7.75 11.46
N GLU A 122 -1.94 6.66 11.95
CA GLU A 122 -0.57 6.27 11.65
C GLU A 122 -0.40 4.74 11.67
N TYR A 123 0.30 4.20 10.67
CA TYR A 123 0.59 2.76 10.54
C TYR A 123 2.07 2.56 10.24
N ALA A 124 2.66 1.51 10.81
CA ALA A 124 3.95 0.98 10.38
C ALA A 124 3.75 0.05 9.18
N LEU A 125 4.57 0.24 8.14
CA LEU A 125 4.54 -0.50 6.89
C LEU A 125 5.70 -1.49 6.83
N HIS A 126 5.39 -2.72 6.43
CA HIS A 126 6.35 -3.72 5.95
C HIS A 126 5.82 -4.35 4.66
N ALA A 127 6.60 -4.31 3.59
CA ALA A 127 6.24 -4.92 2.31
C ALA A 127 7.42 -5.67 1.70
N GLU A 128 7.11 -6.72 0.94
CA GLU A 128 8.10 -7.52 0.24
C GLU A 128 7.59 -7.87 -1.15
N TYR A 129 8.39 -7.55 -2.17
CA TYR A 129 8.08 -7.78 -3.57
C TYR A 129 9.19 -8.56 -4.25
N SER A 130 8.85 -9.38 -5.23
CA SER A 130 9.81 -10.08 -6.07
C SER A 130 9.45 -9.89 -7.55
N SER A 131 10.49 -9.72 -8.37
CA SER A 131 10.43 -9.73 -9.84
C SER A 131 11.22 -10.92 -10.40
N GLU A 132 11.15 -11.14 -11.72
CA GLU A 132 11.70 -12.33 -12.42
C GLU A 132 13.16 -12.69 -12.08
N ASP A 133 13.97 -11.72 -11.68
CA ASP A 133 15.40 -11.91 -11.41
C ASP A 133 15.74 -12.41 -9.99
N PHE A 134 14.75 -12.93 -9.24
CA PHE A 134 14.88 -13.37 -7.84
C PHE A 134 15.35 -12.27 -6.86
N PHE A 135 15.35 -11.00 -7.29
CA PHE A 135 15.62 -9.88 -6.41
C PHE A 135 14.39 -9.58 -5.57
N ARG A 136 14.52 -9.80 -4.27
CA ARG A 136 13.51 -9.40 -3.31
C ARG A 136 13.74 -7.95 -2.88
N THR A 137 12.75 -7.12 -3.13
CA THR A 137 12.65 -5.75 -2.60
C THR A 137 11.94 -5.80 -1.26
N ILE A 138 12.55 -5.22 -0.23
CA ILE A 138 12.00 -5.14 1.13
C ILE A 138 11.77 -3.67 1.44
N ILE A 139 10.55 -3.31 1.82
CA ILE A 139 10.16 -1.94 2.18
C ILE A 139 9.78 -1.92 3.65
N LYS A 140 10.40 -1.02 4.40
CA LYS A 140 10.02 -0.73 5.78
C LYS A 140 9.79 0.76 5.93
N GLY A 141 8.66 1.13 6.51
CA GLY A 141 8.32 2.53 6.63
C GLY A 141 7.18 2.78 7.58
N ARG A 142 6.60 3.96 7.43
CA ARG A 142 5.37 4.35 8.09
C ARG A 142 4.51 5.16 7.13
N ILE A 143 3.22 5.18 7.42
CA ILE A 143 2.26 6.05 6.76
C ILE A 143 1.45 6.80 7.81
N TRP A 144 1.04 8.03 7.51
CA TRP A 144 0.21 8.83 8.40
C TRP A 144 -0.76 9.70 7.61
N LEU A 145 -1.90 9.99 8.22
CA LEU A 145 -2.92 10.87 7.65
C LEU A 145 -2.33 12.29 7.52
N LYS A 146 -2.46 12.90 6.34
CA LYS A 146 -2.09 14.29 6.13
C LYS A 146 -3.11 15.20 6.80
N SER A 147 -2.66 15.91 7.84
CA SER A 147 -3.41 16.96 8.54
C SER A 147 -3.69 18.17 7.68
#